data_AF-A0A1J0W1M3-F1
#
_entry.id   AF-A0A1J0W1M3-F1
#
_cell.length_a   1.000
_cell.length_b   1.000
_cell.length_c   1.000
_cell.angle_alpha   90.00
_cell.angle_beta   90.00
_cell.angle_gamma   90.00
#
_symmetry.space_group_name_H-M   'P 1'
#
loop_
_entity.id
_entity.type
_entity.pdbx_description
1 polymer ?
#
loop_
_entity_poly.entity_id
_entity_poly.type
_entity_poly.pdbx_seq_one_letter_code
_entity_poly.pdbx_strand_id
1 'polypeptide(L)'
;MPARTEPFAGRVSTVVTISRHWKQLVGAVFTAAALTTATVGPATAEPDVTALYNSAQRHFTNGDDNAGRADLRALIAAAPHDADALALQAIWSHYAGDAGAVGDALHRLGAVDAGKAAGTANVLHAVTAAASTLPNPLPALVGPQTGIVVLGYGLLPDGALRPELENRLTAAWLQAVAAPFSPVVVTGGNPRNGVSEAEAMRRWLVGRGLPNERIHVEDRAGSTVQNALFSTRLLRDLGATSAVVVTSPNHIRRAVADFIVAGTHVVGAMTSLEQLVSQLPPPPRSAQRGIYLDATRTFQLATSR
;
A
#
# COMPACT_ATOMS: atom_id res chain seq x y z
N MET A 1 -37.96 -77.90 16.57
CA MET A 1 -37.24 -78.79 17.51
C MET A 1 -36.80 -80.05 16.75
N PRO A 2 -35.71 -80.72 17.16
CA PRO A 2 -34.61 -81.17 16.28
C PRO A 2 -34.34 -82.70 16.34
N ALA A 3 -33.21 -83.13 15.76
CA ALA A 3 -32.40 -84.36 15.98
C ALA A 3 -32.20 -85.17 14.67
N ARG A 4 -31.00 -85.19 14.08
CA ARG A 4 -29.85 -86.10 14.36
C ARG A 4 -30.26 -87.58 14.40
N THR A 5 -29.83 -88.41 13.45
CA THR A 5 -28.60 -89.26 13.49
C THR A 5 -28.59 -90.26 12.32
N GLU A 6 -27.43 -90.40 11.66
CA GLU A 6 -26.92 -91.49 10.80
C GLU A 6 -26.96 -92.88 11.50
N PRO A 7 -26.93 -94.06 10.80
CA PRO A 7 -25.66 -94.61 10.25
C PRO A 7 -25.69 -95.64 9.07
N PHE A 8 -24.54 -95.73 8.38
CA PHE A 8 -23.78 -96.89 7.83
C PHE A 8 -24.49 -98.19 7.35
N ALA A 9 -24.12 -98.69 6.16
CA ALA A 9 -23.15 -99.81 5.98
C ALA A 9 -23.15 -100.47 4.57
N GLY A 10 -21.92 -100.74 4.05
CA GLY A 10 -21.60 -101.81 3.07
C GLY A 10 -21.73 -101.42 1.58
N ARG A 11 -20.89 -101.89 0.65
CA ARG A 11 -19.93 -103.00 0.67
C ARG A 11 -19.18 -103.04 -0.70
N VAL A 12 -17.95 -103.59 -0.67
CA VAL A 12 -17.20 -104.29 -1.75
C VAL A 12 -16.40 -103.49 -2.81
N SER A 13 -15.09 -103.51 -2.59
CA SER A 13 -13.94 -103.72 -3.49
C SER A 13 -14.19 -103.94 -4.99
N THR A 14 -13.40 -103.27 -5.84
CA THR A 14 -12.48 -103.99 -6.75
C THR A 14 -11.27 -103.11 -7.10
N VAL A 15 -10.10 -103.73 -6.97
CA VAL A 15 -8.76 -103.25 -7.28
C VAL A 15 -8.54 -103.14 -8.79
N VAL A 16 -7.97 -102.03 -9.27
CA VAL A 16 -6.98 -102.06 -10.36
C VAL A 16 -5.88 -101.05 -10.05
N THR A 17 -4.71 -101.59 -9.73
CA THR A 17 -3.44 -100.88 -9.59
C THR A 17 -2.79 -100.78 -10.97
N ILE A 18 -2.54 -99.57 -11.49
CA ILE A 18 -1.47 -99.36 -12.46
C ILE A 18 -0.68 -98.11 -12.04
N SER A 19 0.51 -98.40 -11.54
CA SER A 19 1.59 -97.50 -11.18
C SER A 19 2.16 -96.75 -12.39
N ARG A 20 2.33 -95.43 -12.30
CA ARG A 20 3.42 -94.70 -12.97
C ARG A 20 3.94 -93.55 -12.12
N HIS A 21 5.11 -93.81 -11.53
CA HIS A 21 6.26 -92.92 -11.30
C HIS A 21 6.05 -91.48 -10.80
N TRP A 22 6.40 -91.32 -9.52
CA TRP A 22 6.78 -90.09 -8.83
C TRP A 22 7.96 -89.39 -9.53
N LYS A 23 7.87 -88.07 -9.73
CA LYS A 23 8.86 -87.04 -9.31
C LYS A 23 8.71 -85.75 -10.12
N GLN A 24 8.47 -84.67 -9.37
CA GLN A 24 9.12 -83.34 -9.44
C GLN A 24 8.20 -82.12 -9.60
N LEU A 25 8.39 -81.24 -8.61
CA LEU A 25 8.43 -79.78 -8.65
C LEU A 25 7.13 -79.00 -8.44
N VAL A 26 7.03 -78.53 -7.19
CA VAL A 26 6.27 -77.38 -6.71
C VAL A 26 6.63 -76.16 -7.57
N GLY A 27 5.69 -75.71 -8.40
CA GLY A 27 5.70 -74.38 -9.00
C GLY A 27 4.87 -73.44 -8.14
N ALA A 28 5.51 -72.74 -7.20
CA ALA A 28 4.86 -71.63 -6.49
C ALA A 28 4.73 -70.44 -7.45
N VAL A 29 3.53 -70.18 -7.94
CA VAL A 29 3.21 -68.97 -8.69
C VAL A 29 3.05 -67.83 -7.68
N PHE A 30 4.13 -67.09 -7.43
CA PHE A 30 4.05 -65.77 -6.80
C PHE A 30 3.70 -64.76 -7.89
N THR A 31 2.45 -64.29 -7.92
CA THR A 31 2.11 -63.03 -8.60
C THR A 31 2.82 -61.89 -7.88
N ALA A 32 3.93 -61.42 -8.43
CA ALA A 32 4.55 -60.16 -8.02
C ALA A 32 3.63 -59.02 -8.46
N ALA A 33 2.82 -58.50 -7.54
CA ALA A 33 2.21 -57.19 -7.70
C ALA A 33 3.36 -56.17 -7.67
N ALA A 34 3.71 -55.62 -8.84
CA ALA A 34 4.58 -54.46 -8.89
C ALA A 34 3.83 -53.29 -8.24
N LEU A 35 4.09 -53.05 -6.94
CA LEU A 35 3.80 -51.75 -6.35
C LEU A 35 4.73 -50.75 -7.04
N THR A 36 4.21 -50.06 -8.05
CA THR A 36 4.77 -48.77 -8.42
C THR A 36 4.62 -47.86 -7.22
N THR A 37 5.67 -47.74 -6.42
CA THR A 37 5.82 -46.63 -5.49
C THR A 37 5.90 -45.38 -6.36
N ALA A 38 4.77 -44.72 -6.57
CA ALA A 38 4.78 -43.34 -7.00
C ALA A 38 5.61 -42.60 -5.95
N THR A 39 6.82 -42.19 -6.31
CA THR A 39 7.57 -41.21 -5.54
C THR A 39 6.73 -39.95 -5.60
N VAL A 40 5.87 -39.75 -4.61
CA VAL A 40 5.33 -38.42 -4.31
C VAL A 40 6.57 -37.62 -3.94
N GLY A 41 7.11 -36.88 -4.91
CA GLY A 41 8.10 -35.86 -4.63
C GLY A 41 7.54 -34.97 -3.51
N PRO A 42 8.38 -34.37 -2.65
CA PRO A 42 7.87 -33.50 -1.60
C PRO A 42 6.90 -32.53 -2.24
N ALA A 43 5.65 -32.51 -1.78
CA ALA A 43 4.69 -31.52 -2.21
C ALA A 43 5.36 -30.16 -1.93
N THR A 44 5.82 -29.49 -2.98
CA THR A 44 6.31 -28.12 -2.88
C THR A 44 5.13 -27.33 -2.37
N ALA A 45 5.19 -26.90 -1.10
CA ALA A 45 4.17 -26.04 -0.54
C ALA A 45 3.94 -24.90 -1.54
N GLU A 46 2.68 -24.70 -1.94
CA GLU A 46 2.36 -23.56 -2.79
C GLU A 46 2.90 -22.29 -2.11
N PRO A 47 3.50 -21.37 -2.87
CA PRO A 47 4.05 -20.15 -2.30
C PRO A 47 2.95 -19.41 -1.53
N ASP A 48 3.21 -19.11 -0.27
CA ASP A 48 2.30 -18.31 0.53
C ASP A 48 2.32 -16.86 0.00
N VAL A 49 1.37 -16.57 -0.90
CA VAL A 49 1.23 -15.27 -1.57
C VAL A 49 1.03 -14.13 -0.58
N THR A 50 0.39 -14.39 0.57
CA THR A 50 0.21 -13.42 1.65
C THR A 50 1.54 -13.13 2.34
N ALA A 51 2.30 -14.17 2.67
CA ALA A 51 3.63 -14.01 3.26
C ALA A 51 4.58 -13.25 2.31
N LEU A 52 4.55 -13.56 1.01
CA LEU A 52 5.34 -12.86 -0.01
C LEU A 52 4.95 -11.40 -0.14
N TYR A 53 3.66 -11.08 -0.14
CA TYR A 53 3.17 -9.69 -0.18
C TYR A 53 3.65 -8.89 1.03
N ASN A 54 3.50 -9.47 2.23
CA ASN A 54 3.92 -8.86 3.48
C ASN A 54 5.44 -8.70 3.56
N SER A 55 6.19 -9.69 3.06
CA SER A 55 7.64 -9.65 2.98
C SER A 55 8.13 -8.56 2.05
N ALA A 56 7.56 -8.47 0.84
CA ALA A 56 7.92 -7.44 -0.13
C ALA A 56 7.78 -6.02 0.45
N GLN A 57 6.67 -5.73 1.12
CA GLN A 57 6.45 -4.42 1.74
C GLN A 57 7.38 -4.11 2.91
N ARG A 58 7.72 -5.11 3.73
CA ARG A 58 8.76 -4.94 4.76
C ARG A 58 10.11 -4.62 4.12
N HIS A 59 10.50 -5.33 3.06
CA HIS A 59 11.75 -5.06 2.35
C HIS A 59 11.79 -3.64 1.79
N PHE A 60 10.72 -3.18 1.14
CA PHE A 60 10.63 -1.80 0.66
C PHE A 60 10.70 -0.75 1.78
N THR A 61 10.04 -1.02 2.91
CA THR A 61 10.08 -0.14 4.09
C THR A 61 11.50 -0.07 4.67
N ASN A 62 12.19 -1.20 4.75
CA ASN A 62 13.55 -1.31 5.28
C ASN A 62 14.62 -0.89 4.26
N GLY A 63 14.24 -0.72 3.02
CA GLY A 63 15.09 -0.25 1.94
C GLY A 63 15.88 -1.30 1.17
N ASP A 64 15.49 -2.56 1.31
CA ASP A 64 15.99 -3.66 0.52
C ASP A 64 15.13 -3.83 -0.74
N ASP A 65 15.24 -2.88 -1.65
CA ASP A 65 14.38 -2.81 -2.83
C ASP A 65 14.56 -4.03 -3.75
N ASN A 66 15.74 -4.67 -3.72
CA ASN A 66 16.05 -5.85 -4.53
C ASN A 66 15.31 -7.09 -4.01
N ALA A 67 15.37 -7.34 -2.69
CA ALA A 67 14.60 -8.42 -2.08
C ALA A 67 13.09 -8.19 -2.22
N GLY A 68 12.61 -6.96 -2.02
CA GLY A 68 11.20 -6.63 -2.19
C GLY A 68 10.68 -6.91 -3.61
N ARG A 69 11.46 -6.56 -4.64
CA ARG A 69 11.11 -6.90 -6.03
C ARG A 69 11.23 -8.40 -6.33
N ALA A 70 12.12 -9.13 -5.64
CA ALA A 70 12.22 -10.58 -5.79
C ALA A 70 10.97 -11.29 -5.22
N ASP A 71 10.52 -10.88 -4.03
CA ASP A 71 9.30 -11.38 -3.41
C ASP A 71 8.06 -11.08 -4.28
N LEU A 72 7.96 -9.87 -4.86
CA LEU A 72 6.89 -9.54 -5.80
C LEU A 72 6.89 -10.43 -7.04
N ARG A 73 8.06 -10.72 -7.63
CA ARG A 73 8.15 -11.63 -8.78
C ARG A 73 7.69 -13.04 -8.42
N ALA A 74 8.08 -13.55 -7.25
CA ALA A 74 7.66 -14.85 -6.76
C ALA A 74 6.13 -14.89 -6.52
N LEU A 75 5.58 -13.84 -5.91
CA LEU A 75 4.14 -13.69 -5.69
C LEU A 75 3.40 -13.72 -7.02
N ILE A 76 3.81 -12.88 -7.99
CA ILE A 76 3.13 -12.75 -9.28
C ILE A 76 3.28 -14.02 -10.13
N ALA A 77 4.36 -14.79 -9.96
CA ALA A 77 4.48 -16.11 -10.59
C ALA A 77 3.44 -17.11 -10.04
N ALA A 78 3.15 -17.04 -8.74
CA ALA A 78 2.16 -17.88 -8.07
C ALA A 78 0.71 -17.40 -8.29
N ALA A 79 0.50 -16.08 -8.37
CA ALA A 79 -0.80 -15.44 -8.58
C ALA A 79 -0.71 -14.34 -9.66
N PRO A 80 -0.73 -14.71 -10.96
CA PRO A 80 -0.50 -13.78 -12.07
C PRO A 80 -1.53 -12.66 -12.24
N HIS A 81 -2.70 -12.81 -11.62
CA HIS A 81 -3.83 -11.88 -11.66
C HIS A 81 -4.04 -11.14 -10.32
N ASP A 82 -3.08 -11.19 -9.40
CA ASP A 82 -3.16 -10.44 -8.16
C ASP A 82 -3.01 -8.94 -8.43
N ALA A 83 -4.11 -8.20 -8.29
CA ALA A 83 -4.17 -6.80 -8.65
C ALA A 83 -3.28 -5.90 -7.76
N ASP A 84 -3.18 -6.17 -6.46
CA ASP A 84 -2.33 -5.34 -5.58
C ASP A 84 -0.86 -5.64 -5.83
N ALA A 85 -0.49 -6.90 -6.10
CA ALA A 85 0.89 -7.26 -6.41
C ALA A 85 1.34 -6.62 -7.72
N LEU A 86 0.49 -6.61 -8.75
CA LEU A 86 0.75 -5.90 -10.02
C LEU A 86 0.86 -4.38 -9.81
N ALA A 87 -0.02 -3.78 -9.01
CA ALA A 87 0.07 -2.36 -8.66
C ALA A 87 1.40 -2.03 -7.94
N LEU A 88 1.76 -2.85 -6.95
CA LEU A 88 3.00 -2.69 -6.18
C LEU A 88 4.24 -2.92 -7.07
N GLN A 89 4.18 -3.86 -8.02
CA GLN A 89 5.23 -4.05 -9.03
C GLN A 89 5.41 -2.79 -9.87
N ALA A 90 4.34 -2.19 -10.40
CA ALA A 90 4.45 -0.96 -11.18
C ALA A 90 5.09 0.18 -10.36
N ILE A 91 4.67 0.38 -9.12
CA ILE A 91 5.18 1.44 -8.23
C ILE A 91 6.68 1.27 -7.94
N TRP A 92 7.11 0.06 -7.56
CA TRP A 92 8.51 -0.18 -7.18
C TRP A 92 9.44 -0.41 -8.36
N SER A 93 8.95 -0.88 -9.50
CA SER A 93 9.69 -0.86 -10.76
C SER A 93 9.90 0.58 -11.26
N HIS A 94 8.89 1.44 -11.11
CA HIS A 94 9.07 2.87 -11.37
C HIS A 94 10.19 3.41 -10.48
N TYR A 95 10.13 3.20 -9.16
CA TYR A 95 11.20 3.60 -8.24
C TYR A 95 12.60 3.11 -8.68
N ALA A 96 12.70 1.87 -9.16
CA ALA A 96 13.95 1.28 -9.65
C ALA A 96 14.41 1.79 -11.04
N GLY A 97 13.59 2.55 -11.77
CA GLY A 97 13.88 3.03 -13.12
C GLY A 97 13.63 1.99 -14.21
N ASP A 98 12.86 0.95 -13.93
CA ASP A 98 12.54 -0.14 -14.86
C ASP A 98 11.22 0.15 -15.60
N ALA A 99 11.29 0.97 -16.65
CA ALA A 99 10.12 1.36 -17.44
C ALA A 99 9.43 0.17 -18.14
N GLY A 100 10.18 -0.86 -18.50
CA GLY A 100 9.65 -2.07 -19.13
C GLY A 100 8.74 -2.83 -18.16
N ALA A 101 9.22 -3.06 -16.94
CA ALA A 101 8.41 -3.70 -15.90
C ALA A 101 7.20 -2.86 -15.45
N VAL A 102 7.30 -1.53 -15.49
CA VAL A 102 6.14 -0.64 -15.27
C VAL A 102 5.06 -0.88 -16.33
N GLY A 103 5.45 -0.90 -17.60
CA GLY A 103 4.53 -1.11 -18.72
C GLY A 103 3.83 -2.47 -18.67
N ASP A 104 4.58 -3.55 -18.43
CA ASP A 104 4.03 -4.90 -18.28
C ASP A 104 3.03 -4.97 -17.13
N ALA A 105 3.42 -4.48 -15.95
CA ALA A 105 2.59 -4.51 -14.75
C ALA A 105 1.28 -3.74 -14.94
N LEU A 106 1.33 -2.52 -15.52
CA LEU A 106 0.13 -1.71 -15.79
C LEU A 106 -0.77 -2.34 -16.86
N HIS A 107 -0.20 -2.91 -17.92
CA HIS A 107 -0.98 -3.61 -18.96
C HIS A 107 -1.74 -4.80 -18.37
N ARG A 108 -1.05 -5.64 -17.60
CA ARG A 108 -1.65 -6.81 -16.92
C ARG A 108 -2.66 -6.39 -15.87
N LEU A 109 -2.37 -5.36 -15.08
CA LEU A 109 -3.30 -4.81 -14.10
C LEU A 109 -4.56 -4.27 -14.79
N GLY A 110 -4.44 -3.60 -15.93
CA GLY A 110 -5.58 -3.09 -16.69
C GLY A 110 -6.53 -4.18 -17.18
N ALA A 111 -6.01 -5.37 -17.48
CA ALA A 111 -6.82 -6.54 -17.85
C ALA A 111 -7.57 -7.16 -16.64
N VAL A 112 -7.09 -6.94 -15.41
CA VAL A 112 -7.67 -7.48 -14.17
C VAL A 112 -8.60 -6.47 -13.49
N ASP A 113 -8.13 -5.23 -13.32
CA ASP A 113 -8.81 -4.13 -12.63
C ASP A 113 -8.37 -2.79 -13.25
N ALA A 114 -9.12 -2.32 -14.24
CA ALA A 114 -8.85 -1.05 -14.94
C ALA A 114 -8.88 0.17 -14.01
N GLY A 115 -9.72 0.14 -12.96
CA GLY A 115 -9.79 1.22 -11.97
C GLY A 115 -8.51 1.30 -11.14
N LYS A 116 -7.99 0.15 -10.69
CA LYS A 116 -6.71 0.07 -9.98
C LYS A 116 -5.53 0.39 -10.89
N ALA A 117 -5.59 0.02 -12.17
CA ALA A 117 -4.58 0.43 -13.15
C ALA A 117 -4.53 1.96 -13.30
N ALA A 118 -5.68 2.61 -13.45
CA ALA A 118 -5.78 4.07 -13.52
C ALA A 118 -5.30 4.74 -12.23
N GLY A 119 -5.70 4.22 -11.07
CA GLY A 119 -5.23 4.69 -9.77
C GLY A 119 -3.72 4.52 -9.58
N THR A 120 -3.15 3.40 -10.01
CA THR A 120 -1.70 3.15 -9.98
C THR A 120 -0.95 4.11 -10.91
N ALA A 121 -1.47 4.34 -12.11
CA ALA A 121 -0.91 5.35 -13.02
C ALA A 121 -0.96 6.76 -12.41
N ASN A 122 -2.02 7.10 -11.68
CA ASN A 122 -2.09 8.35 -10.91
C ASN A 122 -1.04 8.42 -9.81
N VAL A 123 -0.74 7.32 -9.11
CA VAL A 123 0.38 7.26 -8.16
C VAL A 123 1.71 7.57 -8.85
N LEU A 124 1.99 6.95 -10.01
CA LEU A 124 3.23 7.21 -10.76
C LEU A 124 3.34 8.66 -11.23
N HIS A 125 2.23 9.24 -11.68
CA HIS A 125 2.13 10.66 -12.02
C HIS A 125 2.40 11.53 -10.78
N ALA A 126 1.74 11.25 -9.66
CA ALA A 126 1.87 12.01 -8.41
C ALA A 126 3.32 12.06 -7.89
N VAL A 127 4.00 10.92 -7.83
CA VAL A 127 5.39 10.87 -7.35
C VAL A 127 6.37 11.58 -8.30
N THR A 128 6.09 11.55 -9.60
CA THR A 128 6.88 12.26 -10.62
C THR A 128 6.67 13.77 -10.52
N ALA A 129 5.42 14.22 -10.48
CA ALA A 129 5.06 15.62 -10.29
C ALA A 129 5.68 16.17 -9.00
N ALA A 130 5.54 15.43 -7.89
CA ALA A 130 6.10 15.79 -6.59
C ALA A 130 7.63 15.95 -6.60
N ALA A 131 8.37 15.08 -7.30
CA ALA A 131 9.83 15.20 -7.40
C ALA A 131 10.25 16.53 -8.05
N SER A 132 9.46 17.00 -9.01
CA SER A 132 9.66 18.27 -9.73
C SER A 132 9.03 19.49 -9.06
N THR A 133 8.18 19.30 -8.05
CA THR A 133 7.58 20.43 -7.32
C THR A 133 8.65 21.22 -6.59
N LEU A 134 8.75 22.50 -6.94
CA LEU A 134 9.62 23.45 -6.24
C LEU A 134 8.88 24.01 -5.03
N PRO A 135 9.52 24.06 -3.85
CA PRO A 135 8.97 24.82 -2.73
C PRO A 135 8.86 26.29 -3.13
N ASN A 136 7.67 26.88 -3.02
CA ASN A 136 7.41 28.26 -3.43
C ASN A 136 7.03 29.13 -2.21
N PRO A 137 7.79 30.18 -1.86
CA PRO A 137 7.42 31.06 -0.76
C PRO A 137 6.39 32.13 -1.14
N LEU A 138 6.00 32.20 -2.41
CA LEU A 138 5.06 33.20 -2.91
C LEU A 138 3.64 32.65 -2.93
N PRO A 139 2.63 33.46 -2.57
CA PRO A 139 1.25 33.03 -2.62
C PRO A 139 0.80 32.82 -4.08
N ALA A 140 0.05 31.76 -4.31
CA ALA A 140 -0.63 31.52 -5.57
C ALA A 140 -1.85 32.43 -5.71
N LEU A 141 -2.12 32.93 -6.91
CA LEU A 141 -3.33 33.68 -7.21
C LEU A 141 -4.47 32.70 -7.47
N VAL A 142 -5.32 32.49 -6.46
CA VAL A 142 -6.40 31.48 -6.49
C VAL A 142 -7.71 32.07 -5.97
N GLY A 143 -8.83 31.42 -6.34
CA GLY A 143 -10.18 31.85 -6.01
C GLY A 143 -10.89 30.95 -4.98
N PRO A 144 -12.19 31.21 -4.71
CA PRO A 144 -12.97 30.53 -3.67
C PRO A 144 -13.12 29.01 -3.87
N GLN A 145 -12.97 28.51 -5.10
CA GLN A 145 -12.99 27.07 -5.40
C GLN A 145 -11.66 26.36 -5.07
N THR A 146 -10.65 27.09 -4.60
CA THR A 146 -9.38 26.53 -4.15
C THR A 146 -9.26 26.66 -2.65
N GLY A 147 -9.10 25.54 -1.93
CA GLY A 147 -8.81 25.56 -0.51
C GLY A 147 -7.32 25.76 -0.21
N ILE A 148 -7.00 26.32 0.96
CA ILE A 148 -5.64 26.45 1.48
C ILE A 148 -5.49 25.41 2.58
N VAL A 149 -4.65 24.40 2.39
CA VAL A 149 -4.49 23.30 3.36
C VAL A 149 -3.16 23.43 4.09
N VAL A 150 -3.21 23.59 5.41
CA VAL A 150 -2.04 23.77 6.27
C VAL A 150 -1.78 22.49 7.06
N LEU A 151 -0.62 21.88 6.85
CA LEU A 151 -0.24 20.64 7.53
C LEU A 151 0.42 20.93 8.88
N GLY A 152 0.03 20.17 9.90
CA GLY A 152 0.66 20.16 11.23
C GLY A 152 2.13 19.71 11.23
N TYR A 153 2.83 20.05 12.32
CA TYR A 153 4.27 19.74 12.54
C TYR A 153 4.55 19.22 13.97
N GLY A 154 3.53 19.12 14.82
CA GLY A 154 3.67 18.86 16.25
C GLY A 154 3.62 20.12 17.11
N LEU A 155 2.99 19.98 18.28
CA LEU A 155 3.08 20.95 19.37
C LEU A 155 4.26 20.62 20.32
N LEU A 156 4.65 21.60 21.12
CA LEU A 156 5.46 21.40 22.31
C LEU A 156 4.65 20.73 23.43
N PRO A 157 5.28 20.13 24.46
CA PRO A 157 4.56 19.41 25.51
C PRO A 157 3.52 20.25 26.28
N ASP A 158 3.77 21.55 26.40
CA ASP A 158 2.89 22.55 27.03
C ASP A 158 1.71 22.99 26.12
N GLY A 159 1.68 22.53 24.87
CA GLY A 159 0.67 22.90 23.87
C GLY A 159 1.04 24.10 23.00
N ALA A 160 2.22 24.70 23.20
CA ALA A 160 2.69 25.79 22.35
C ALA A 160 3.04 25.30 20.93
N LEU A 161 2.95 26.20 19.95
CA LEU A 161 3.37 25.94 18.58
C LEU A 161 4.90 25.80 18.53
N ARG A 162 5.38 24.89 17.69
CA ARG A 162 6.81 24.83 17.35
C ARG A 162 7.16 25.95 16.37
N PRO A 163 8.40 26.48 16.37
CA PRO A 163 8.82 27.52 15.43
C PRO A 163 8.51 27.19 13.96
N GLU A 164 8.76 25.96 13.53
CA GLU A 164 8.44 25.52 12.17
C GLU A 164 6.92 25.53 11.89
N LEU A 165 6.08 25.22 12.88
CA LEU A 165 4.62 25.30 12.71
C LEU A 165 4.17 26.75 12.55
N GLU A 166 4.79 27.69 13.27
CA GLU A 166 4.55 29.13 13.09
C GLU A 166 5.00 29.62 11.70
N ASN A 167 6.09 29.08 11.16
CA ASN A 167 6.56 29.37 9.81
C ASN A 167 5.57 28.90 8.74
N ARG A 168 5.00 27.70 8.90
CA ARG A 168 3.91 27.20 8.05
C ARG A 168 2.67 28.07 8.14
N LEU A 169 2.28 28.46 9.36
CA LEU A 169 1.12 29.33 9.58
C LEU A 169 1.31 30.74 9.02
N THR A 170 2.53 31.25 9.04
CA THR A 170 2.88 32.54 8.42
C THR A 170 2.73 32.46 6.90
N ALA A 171 3.22 31.38 6.27
CA ALA A 171 2.99 31.15 4.84
C ALA A 171 1.48 31.02 4.53
N ALA A 172 0.74 30.26 5.34
CA ALA A 172 -0.71 30.11 5.19
C ALA A 172 -1.47 31.45 5.33
N TRP A 173 -1.06 32.28 6.29
CA TRP A 173 -1.63 33.62 6.48
C TRP A 173 -1.41 34.50 5.25
N LEU A 174 -0.19 34.53 4.70
CA LEU A 174 0.11 35.24 3.46
C LEU A 174 -0.74 34.75 2.29
N GLN A 175 -0.88 33.42 2.13
CA GLN A 175 -1.75 32.83 1.11
C GLN A 175 -3.21 33.23 1.28
N ALA A 176 -3.72 33.22 2.51
CA ALA A 176 -5.11 33.50 2.81
C ALA A 176 -5.47 34.99 2.71
N VAL A 177 -4.49 35.88 2.89
CA VAL A 177 -4.60 37.31 2.57
C VAL A 177 -4.65 37.52 1.06
N ALA A 178 -3.80 36.83 0.29
CA ALA A 178 -3.81 36.90 -1.17
C ALA A 178 -5.06 36.26 -1.81
N ALA A 179 -5.68 35.29 -1.13
CA ALA A 179 -6.89 34.60 -1.56
C ALA A 179 -8.01 34.72 -0.48
N PRO A 180 -8.64 35.90 -0.33
CA PRO A 180 -9.53 36.21 0.79
C PRO A 180 -10.86 35.44 0.79
N PHE A 181 -11.20 34.76 -0.30
CA PHE A 181 -12.43 33.96 -0.42
C PHE A 181 -12.19 32.45 -0.38
N SER A 182 -10.93 32.00 -0.32
CA SER A 182 -10.60 30.58 -0.19
C SER A 182 -10.88 30.08 1.24
N PRO A 183 -11.45 28.88 1.40
CA PRO A 183 -11.50 28.22 2.71
C PRO A 183 -10.08 27.81 3.13
N VAL A 184 -9.80 27.88 4.42
CA VAL A 184 -8.53 27.45 5.02
C VAL A 184 -8.79 26.19 5.82
N VAL A 185 -8.17 25.08 5.42
CA VAL A 185 -8.21 23.82 6.17
C VAL A 185 -6.91 23.69 6.96
N VAL A 186 -7.00 23.46 8.27
CA VAL A 186 -5.85 23.17 9.13
C VAL A 186 -5.96 21.71 9.60
N THR A 187 -4.93 20.90 9.37
CA THR A 187 -4.96 19.44 9.63
C THR A 187 -3.84 18.99 10.56
N GLY A 188 -4.19 18.25 11.61
CA GLY A 188 -3.26 17.71 12.61
C GLY A 188 -3.96 17.35 13.92
N GLY A 189 -3.94 16.08 14.26
CA GLY A 189 -4.77 15.50 15.32
C GLY A 189 -4.05 15.07 16.59
N ASN A 190 -2.73 15.24 16.71
CA ASN A 190 -2.00 14.83 17.92
C ASN A 190 -2.15 15.89 19.03
N PRO A 191 -2.94 15.65 20.09
CA PRO A 191 -3.15 16.66 21.10
C PRO A 191 -1.94 16.76 22.05
N ARG A 192 -1.61 17.99 22.45
CA ARG A 192 -0.72 18.29 23.59
C ARG A 192 -1.43 19.23 24.53
N ASN A 193 -1.34 18.95 25.83
CA ASN A 193 -2.03 19.73 26.86
C ASN A 193 -3.53 19.97 26.56
N GLY A 194 -4.22 18.92 26.06
CA GLY A 194 -5.65 18.98 25.71
C GLY A 194 -6.02 19.73 24.43
N VAL A 195 -5.04 20.19 23.65
CA VAL A 195 -5.27 20.96 22.40
C VAL A 195 -4.65 20.23 21.21
N SER A 196 -5.42 20.00 20.15
CA SER A 196 -4.90 19.46 18.89
C SER A 196 -4.05 20.48 18.13
N GLU A 197 -3.15 20.01 17.28
CA GLU A 197 -2.37 20.88 16.40
C GLU A 197 -3.28 21.76 15.54
N ALA A 198 -4.33 21.18 14.94
CA ALA A 198 -5.28 21.90 14.10
C ALA A 198 -6.03 23.00 14.86
N GLU A 199 -6.42 22.74 16.11
CA GLU A 199 -7.05 23.76 16.95
C GLU A 199 -6.10 24.90 17.30
N ALA A 200 -4.84 24.60 17.66
CA ALA A 200 -3.83 25.61 17.92
C ALA A 200 -3.53 26.46 16.67
N MET A 201 -3.48 25.83 15.49
CA MET A 201 -3.33 26.50 14.19
C MET A 201 -4.49 27.46 13.92
N ARG A 202 -5.75 27.04 14.17
CA ARG A 202 -6.92 27.92 14.03
C ARG A 202 -6.80 29.16 14.91
N ARG A 203 -6.50 29.00 16.21
CA ARG A 203 -6.37 30.12 17.16
C ARG A 203 -5.32 31.12 16.71
N TRP A 204 -4.19 30.64 16.21
CA TRP A 204 -3.11 31.50 15.71
C TRP A 204 -3.53 32.33 14.49
N LEU A 205 -4.26 31.71 13.54
CA LEU A 205 -4.74 32.40 12.33
C LEU A 205 -5.82 33.44 12.66
N VAL A 206 -6.77 33.09 13.53
CA VAL A 206 -7.79 34.03 14.03
C VAL A 206 -7.13 35.19 14.78
N GLY A 207 -6.13 34.91 15.62
CA GLY A 207 -5.35 35.92 16.32
C GLY A 207 -4.60 36.89 15.40
N ARG A 208 -4.38 36.54 14.13
CA ARG A 208 -3.82 37.42 13.08
C ARG A 208 -4.88 37.98 12.12
N GLY A 209 -6.15 37.95 12.52
CA GLY A 209 -7.23 38.65 11.81
C GLY A 209 -7.87 37.87 10.67
N LEU A 210 -7.63 36.55 10.53
CA LEU A 210 -8.47 35.76 9.64
C LEU A 210 -9.86 35.53 10.26
N PRO A 211 -10.96 35.68 9.50
CA PRO A 211 -12.29 35.31 9.95
C PRO A 211 -12.34 33.83 10.37
N ASN A 212 -12.89 33.55 11.54
CA ASN A 212 -12.96 32.20 12.09
C ASN A 212 -13.79 31.26 11.20
N GLU A 213 -14.81 31.78 10.54
CA GLU A 213 -15.73 31.04 9.67
C GLU A 213 -15.04 30.52 8.39
N ARG A 214 -13.89 31.08 8.03
CA ARG A 214 -13.07 30.61 6.92
C ARG A 214 -12.16 29.44 7.28
N ILE A 215 -11.97 29.17 8.57
CA ILE A 215 -10.99 28.20 9.05
C ILE A 215 -11.71 26.92 9.48
N HIS A 216 -11.40 25.83 8.79
CA HIS A 216 -11.97 24.51 9.00
C HIS A 216 -10.92 23.59 9.61
N VAL A 217 -11.27 22.98 10.74
CA VAL A 217 -10.37 22.16 11.55
C VAL A 217 -10.54 20.69 11.18
N GLU A 218 -9.43 20.02 10.91
CA GLU A 218 -9.33 18.56 10.80
C GLU A 218 -8.36 18.06 11.88
N ASP A 219 -8.90 17.48 12.95
CA ASP A 219 -8.16 17.16 14.18
C ASP A 219 -7.99 15.65 14.42
N ARG A 220 -8.13 14.81 13.39
CA ARG A 220 -8.02 13.35 13.52
C ARG A 220 -6.73 12.80 12.94
N ALA A 221 -6.08 13.51 12.03
CA ALA A 221 -4.90 12.97 11.35
C ALA A 221 -3.67 12.86 12.26
N GLY A 222 -3.09 11.65 12.34
CA GLY A 222 -1.85 11.35 13.05
C GLY A 222 -0.64 11.13 12.12
N SER A 223 -0.82 11.22 10.80
CA SER A 223 0.23 10.99 9.80
C SER A 223 0.05 11.86 8.56
N THR A 224 1.10 11.98 7.73
CA THR A 224 1.02 12.70 6.45
C THR A 224 -0.05 12.12 5.52
N VAL A 225 -0.15 10.79 5.45
CA VAL A 225 -1.19 10.07 4.69
C VAL A 225 -2.59 10.46 5.16
N GLN A 226 -2.82 10.48 6.48
CA GLN A 226 -4.12 10.86 7.03
C GLN A 226 -4.43 12.34 6.82
N ASN A 227 -3.44 13.23 6.93
CA ASN A 227 -3.61 14.66 6.63
C ASN A 227 -4.17 14.83 5.21
N ALA A 228 -3.59 14.15 4.22
CA ALA A 228 -4.04 14.21 2.83
C ALA A 228 -5.44 13.63 2.65
N LEU A 229 -5.70 12.43 3.16
CA LEU A 229 -6.99 11.76 3.01
C LEU A 229 -8.13 12.52 3.69
N PHE A 230 -7.93 13.01 4.91
CA PHE A 230 -8.99 13.70 5.66
C PHE A 230 -9.21 15.12 5.14
N SER A 231 -8.12 15.85 4.80
CA SER A 231 -8.24 17.18 4.19
C SER A 231 -8.89 17.12 2.82
N THR A 232 -8.57 16.11 1.99
CA THR A 232 -9.20 15.97 0.66
C THR A 232 -10.72 15.77 0.76
N ARG A 233 -11.18 14.99 1.76
CA ARG A 233 -12.63 14.84 2.01
C ARG A 233 -13.25 16.16 2.46
N LEU A 234 -12.64 16.82 3.43
CA LEU A 234 -13.13 18.10 3.94
C LEU A 234 -13.17 19.19 2.86
N LEU A 235 -12.15 19.28 2.00
CA LEU A 235 -12.14 20.19 0.86
C LEU A 235 -13.32 19.95 -0.08
N ARG A 236 -13.64 18.69 -0.37
CA ARG A 236 -14.79 18.32 -1.21
C ARG A 236 -16.11 18.72 -0.56
N ASP A 237 -16.24 18.51 0.74
CA ASP A 237 -17.44 18.91 1.50
C ASP A 237 -17.64 20.44 1.50
N LEU A 238 -16.53 21.19 1.40
CA LEU A 238 -16.51 22.65 1.26
C LEU A 238 -16.72 23.12 -0.20
N GLY A 239 -16.85 22.21 -1.16
CA GLY A 239 -17.02 22.54 -2.58
C GLY A 239 -15.73 22.99 -3.28
N ALA A 240 -14.56 22.80 -2.68
CA ALA A 240 -13.28 23.11 -3.31
C ALA A 240 -12.91 22.04 -4.36
N THR A 241 -12.46 22.50 -5.53
CA THR A 241 -12.05 21.66 -6.66
C THR A 241 -10.52 21.50 -6.73
N SER A 242 -9.78 22.34 -6.01
CA SER A 242 -8.33 22.35 -5.98
C SER A 242 -7.80 22.82 -4.63
N ALA A 243 -6.50 22.64 -4.40
CA ALA A 243 -5.85 23.11 -3.18
C ALA A 243 -4.49 23.76 -3.42
N VAL A 244 -4.18 24.76 -2.58
CA VAL A 244 -2.80 25.13 -2.25
C VAL A 244 -2.42 24.37 -0.99
N VAL A 245 -1.36 23.56 -1.07
CA VAL A 245 -0.82 22.82 0.08
C VAL A 245 0.28 23.67 0.74
N VAL A 246 0.19 23.84 2.06
CA VAL A 246 1.12 24.63 2.88
C VAL A 246 1.82 23.74 3.90
N THR A 247 3.15 23.64 3.80
CA THR A 247 4.00 22.86 4.72
C THR A 247 5.46 23.33 4.61
N SER A 248 6.37 22.79 5.43
CA SER A 248 7.83 23.03 5.36
C SER A 248 8.43 22.68 3.99
N PRO A 249 9.55 23.31 3.56
CA PRO A 249 10.12 23.02 2.24
C PRO A 249 10.59 21.57 2.07
N ASN A 250 11.11 20.96 3.13
CA ASN A 250 11.56 19.57 3.12
C ASN A 250 10.40 18.55 3.06
N HIS A 251 9.16 19.00 3.28
CA HIS A 251 7.97 18.16 3.33
C HIS A 251 7.06 18.36 2.11
N ILE A 252 7.25 19.44 1.35
CA ILE A 252 6.32 19.86 0.29
C ILE A 252 6.10 18.78 -0.77
N ARG A 253 7.18 18.10 -1.20
CA ARG A 253 7.10 17.08 -2.25
C ARG A 253 6.29 15.87 -1.79
N ARG A 254 6.54 15.41 -0.56
CA ARG A 254 5.80 14.28 0.03
C ARG A 254 4.32 14.60 0.18
N ALA A 255 4.01 15.77 0.74
CA ALA A 255 2.63 16.23 0.87
C ALA A 255 1.94 16.34 -0.49
N VAL A 256 2.58 16.94 -1.50
CA VAL A 256 1.99 17.07 -2.85
C VAL A 256 1.66 15.72 -3.47
N ALA A 257 2.56 14.73 -3.37
CA ALA A 257 2.27 13.39 -3.85
C ALA A 257 1.03 12.80 -3.16
N ASP A 258 0.97 12.87 -1.83
CA ASP A 258 -0.17 12.33 -1.06
C ASP A 258 -1.48 13.03 -1.42
N PHE A 259 -1.49 14.36 -1.56
CA PHE A 259 -2.72 15.08 -1.94
C PHE A 259 -3.19 14.72 -3.36
N ILE A 260 -2.27 14.57 -4.32
CA ILE A 260 -2.63 14.13 -5.69
C ILE A 260 -3.20 12.70 -5.65
N VAL A 261 -2.57 11.79 -4.90
CA VAL A 261 -3.05 10.41 -4.77
C VAL A 261 -4.40 10.34 -4.07
N ALA A 262 -4.62 11.17 -3.05
CA ALA A 262 -5.90 11.28 -2.35
C ALA A 262 -7.03 11.86 -3.23
N GLY A 263 -6.70 12.42 -4.40
CA GLY A 263 -7.64 12.93 -5.38
C GLY A 263 -7.82 14.45 -5.35
N THR A 264 -6.89 15.20 -4.75
CA THR A 264 -6.89 16.67 -4.77
C THR A 264 -6.08 17.19 -5.95
N HIS A 265 -6.65 18.11 -6.73
CA HIS A 265 -5.89 18.86 -7.72
C HIS A 265 -5.04 19.94 -7.02
N VAL A 266 -3.74 19.69 -6.90
CA VAL A 266 -2.80 20.63 -6.24
C VAL A 266 -2.34 21.68 -7.23
N VAL A 267 -2.75 22.94 -7.00
CA VAL A 267 -2.44 24.09 -7.88
C VAL A 267 -1.40 25.03 -7.27
N GLY A 268 -0.99 24.77 -6.02
CA GLY A 268 0.06 25.52 -5.34
C GLY A 268 0.67 24.73 -4.19
N ALA A 269 1.95 25.00 -3.93
CA ALA A 269 2.76 24.33 -2.94
C ALA A 269 3.56 25.38 -2.16
N MET A 270 2.89 26.05 -1.23
CA MET A 270 3.46 27.18 -0.51
C MET A 270 4.25 26.75 0.72
N THR A 271 5.32 27.48 1.02
CA THR A 271 6.19 27.20 2.17
C THR A 271 6.77 28.47 2.78
N SER A 272 7.42 28.36 3.93
CA SER A 272 8.28 29.39 4.49
C SER A 272 9.63 29.51 3.75
N LEU A 273 10.39 30.56 4.05
CA LEU A 273 11.75 30.78 3.53
C LEU A 273 12.80 29.90 4.24
N GLU A 274 12.47 29.30 5.38
CA GLU A 274 13.40 28.49 6.16
C GLU A 274 13.79 27.23 5.39
N GLN A 275 15.10 26.98 5.19
CA GLN A 275 15.61 25.84 4.40
C GLN A 275 15.20 25.85 2.91
N LEU A 276 14.64 26.93 2.37
CA LEU A 276 14.17 26.98 0.99
C LEU A 276 15.28 26.59 -0.01
N VAL A 277 16.46 27.21 0.10
CA VAL A 277 17.58 27.02 -0.84
C VAL A 277 18.05 25.57 -0.88
N SER A 278 18.14 24.89 0.27
CA SER A 278 18.58 23.49 0.33
C SER A 278 17.56 22.52 -0.25
N GLN A 279 16.30 22.95 -0.42
CA GLN A 279 15.20 22.16 -0.94
C GLN A 279 14.85 22.50 -2.40
N LEU A 280 15.56 23.43 -3.05
CA LEU A 280 15.35 23.75 -4.46
C LEU A 280 15.71 22.58 -5.41
N PRO A 281 16.87 21.91 -5.27
CA PRO A 281 17.20 20.80 -6.15
C PRO A 281 16.23 19.62 -5.98
N PRO A 282 15.87 18.91 -7.05
CA PRO A 282 15.14 17.66 -6.93
C PRO A 282 15.92 16.64 -6.08
N PRO A 283 15.25 15.89 -5.17
CA PRO A 283 15.93 14.90 -4.35
C PRO A 283 16.45 13.74 -5.20
N PRO A 284 17.63 13.16 -4.88
CA PRO A 284 18.08 11.95 -5.53
C PRO A 284 17.09 10.80 -5.30
N ARG A 285 17.12 9.78 -6.16
CA ARG A 285 16.12 8.70 -6.13
C ARG A 285 16.02 8.02 -4.77
N SER A 286 17.14 7.78 -4.09
CA SER A 286 17.18 7.20 -2.74
C SER A 286 16.42 8.03 -1.69
N ALA A 287 16.46 9.36 -1.81
CA ALA A 287 15.74 10.28 -0.93
C ALA A 287 14.24 10.38 -1.26
N GLN A 288 13.78 9.81 -2.39
CA GLN A 288 12.37 9.78 -2.76
C GLN A 288 11.60 8.62 -2.13
N ARG A 289 12.28 7.63 -1.50
CA ARG A 289 11.61 6.44 -0.95
C ARG A 289 10.40 6.75 -0.06
N GLY A 290 10.53 7.77 0.81
CA GLY A 290 9.42 8.20 1.67
C GLY A 290 8.18 8.66 0.90
N ILE A 291 8.36 9.28 -0.27
CA ILE A 291 7.28 9.70 -1.16
C ILE A 291 6.55 8.48 -1.72
N TYR A 292 7.27 7.43 -2.12
CA TYR A 292 6.67 6.20 -2.65
C TYR A 292 5.92 5.42 -1.58
N LEU A 293 6.49 5.32 -0.38
CA LEU A 293 5.84 4.63 0.75
C LEU A 293 4.53 5.31 1.14
N ASP A 294 4.53 6.64 1.27
CA ASP A 294 3.32 7.39 1.64
C ASP A 294 2.31 7.39 0.49
N ALA A 295 2.73 7.57 -0.76
CA ALA A 295 1.83 7.49 -1.92
C ALA A 295 1.16 6.10 -2.05
N THR A 296 1.90 5.01 -1.79
CA THR A 296 1.35 3.64 -1.76
C THR A 296 0.27 3.48 -0.69
N ARG A 297 0.51 4.03 0.51
CA ARG A 297 -0.45 4.01 1.63
C ARG A 297 -1.65 4.90 1.39
N THR A 298 -1.44 6.08 0.78
CA THR A 298 -2.50 7.01 0.40
C THR A 298 -3.39 6.41 -0.69
N PHE A 299 -2.81 5.61 -1.59
CA PHE A 299 -3.55 4.83 -2.58
C PHE A 299 -4.32 3.64 -1.97
N GLN A 300 -4.15 3.39 -0.67
CA GLN A 300 -4.84 2.35 0.08
C GLN A 300 -4.54 0.92 -0.41
N LEU A 301 -3.35 0.71 -0.98
CA LEU A 301 -2.82 -0.66 -1.09
C LEU A 301 -2.57 -1.18 0.32
N ALA A 302 -3.04 -2.39 0.60
CA ALA A 302 -2.94 -2.99 1.93
C ALA A 302 -1.47 -2.98 2.37
N THR A 303 -1.12 -2.48 3.56
CA THR A 303 0.27 -2.50 4.08
C THR A 303 0.71 -3.88 4.54
N SER A 304 -0.26 -4.76 4.75
CA SER A 304 -0.12 -6.19 4.96
C SER A 304 -1.46 -6.88 4.65
N ARG A 305 -1.41 -8.17 4.34
CA ARG A 305 -2.54 -9.09 4.19
C ARG A 305 -2.59 -10.06 5.36
#